data_AF-A0A1H8KIM1-F1
#
_entry.id   AF-A0A1H8KIM1-F1
#
_cell.length_a   1.000
_cell.length_b   1.000
_cell.length_c   1.000
_cell.angle_alpha   90.00
_cell.angle_beta   90.00
_cell.angle_gamma   90.00
#
_symmetry.space_group_name_H-M   'P 1'
#
loop_
_entity.id
_entity.type
_entity.pdbx_description
1 polymer ?
#
loop_
_entity_poly.entity_id
_entity_poly.type
_entity_poly.pdbx_seq_one_letter_code
_entity_poly.pdbx_strand_id
1 'polypeptide(L)'
;MSALSSPLTWHDFPVVRGMRAARLRQKPCVLWFTGLSGSGKSTLAGLVEGTLFSQGYLTYVLDGDNLRHGLCRDLDFSHQARKENIRRVGEVSKLFVDAGMIVLTAFISPFRQDRAMVQEMIGDAQFIEIYLEATLDVCEQRDPKGLYRKARDGQLRHFTGIDSPYEVPQQADIVLDTSSASPARCAQTIIDFLQKGGWLLPHAPAQAPATAPASVPAVKFSTHLAVNSAVNS
;
A
#
# COMPACT_ATOMS: atom_id res chain seq x y z
N MET A 1 8.67 35.62 1.44
CA MET A 1 9.06 34.99 0.16
C MET A 1 7.80 34.93 -0.69
N SER A 2 7.74 35.65 -1.82
CA SER A 2 6.55 35.61 -2.68
C SER A 2 6.42 34.21 -3.28
N ALA A 3 5.26 33.57 -3.09
CA ALA A 3 4.93 32.37 -3.83
C ALA A 3 5.04 32.71 -5.33
N LEU A 4 6.00 32.09 -6.03
CA LEU A 4 6.10 32.20 -7.48
C LEU A 4 4.76 31.73 -8.05
N SER A 5 4.05 32.63 -8.74
CA SER A 5 2.80 32.31 -9.42
C SER A 5 3.08 31.24 -10.48
N SER A 6 2.55 30.03 -10.28
CA SER A 6 2.64 28.96 -11.26
C SER A 6 1.93 29.40 -12.55
N PRO A 7 2.53 29.23 -13.74
CA PRO A 7 1.84 29.48 -15.01
C PRO A 7 0.74 28.45 -15.29
N LEU A 8 0.60 27.43 -14.44
CA LEU A 8 -0.38 26.36 -14.57
C LEU A 8 -1.72 26.80 -13.98
N THR A 9 -2.78 26.57 -14.73
CA THR A 9 -4.17 26.75 -14.26
C THR A 9 -4.80 25.38 -14.04
N TRP A 10 -5.53 25.23 -12.92
CA TRP A 10 -6.34 24.05 -12.70
C TRP A 10 -7.57 24.12 -13.61
N HIS A 11 -7.90 23.00 -14.25
CA HIS A 11 -9.07 22.90 -15.12
C HIS A 11 -10.16 22.10 -14.42
N ASP A 12 -11.28 22.75 -14.15
CA ASP A 12 -12.47 22.07 -13.65
C ASP A 12 -13.22 21.38 -14.78
N PHE A 13 -13.66 20.14 -14.53
CA PHE A 13 -14.45 19.35 -15.46
C PHE A 13 -15.87 19.14 -14.90
N PRO A 14 -16.90 19.00 -15.75
CA PRO A 14 -18.29 18.84 -15.31
C PRO A 14 -18.55 17.59 -14.46
N VAL A 15 -17.73 16.54 -14.61
CA VAL A 15 -17.88 15.28 -13.87
C VAL A 15 -17.01 15.32 -12.62
N VAL A 16 -17.65 15.59 -11.48
CA VAL A 16 -17.00 15.69 -10.18
C VAL A 16 -16.98 14.34 -9.44
N ARG A 17 -16.07 14.21 -8.47
CA ARG A 17 -15.93 13.04 -7.59
C ARG A 17 -17.25 12.51 -7.02
N GLY A 18 -18.12 13.40 -6.55
CA GLY A 18 -19.43 13.02 -5.98
C GLY A 18 -20.33 12.28 -6.99
N MET A 19 -20.28 12.65 -8.27
CA MET A 19 -21.02 11.96 -9.33
C MET A 19 -20.44 10.56 -9.60
N ARG A 20 -19.12 10.41 -9.58
CA ARG A 20 -18.45 9.11 -9.74
C ARG A 20 -18.73 8.19 -8.56
N ALA A 21 -18.61 8.69 -7.34
CA ALA A 21 -18.94 7.99 -6.10
C ALA A 21 -20.41 7.51 -6.09
N ALA A 22 -21.36 8.38 -6.49
CA ALA A 22 -22.77 8.02 -6.61
C ALA A 22 -23.01 6.95 -7.67
N ARG A 23 -22.37 7.07 -8.84
CA ARG A 23 -22.47 6.07 -9.93
C ARG A 23 -21.92 4.71 -9.51
N LEU A 24 -20.80 4.71 -8.77
CA LEU A 24 -20.19 3.50 -8.23
C LEU A 24 -20.86 3.00 -6.95
N ARG A 25 -21.82 3.73 -6.37
CA ARG A 25 -22.46 3.41 -5.09
C ARG A 25 -21.43 3.03 -4.01
N GLN A 26 -20.39 3.85 -3.85
CA GLN A 26 -19.37 3.66 -2.82
C GLN A 26 -18.81 5.01 -2.36
N LYS A 27 -18.26 5.06 -1.14
CA LYS A 27 -17.49 6.23 -0.71
C LYS A 27 -16.01 6.01 -1.03
N PRO A 28 -15.40 6.86 -1.87
CA PRO A 28 -13.99 6.71 -2.20
C PRO A 28 -13.10 7.06 -1.01
N CYS A 29 -12.14 6.18 -0.74
CA CYS A 29 -11.18 6.33 0.35
C CYS A 29 -9.88 5.59 0.05
N VAL A 30 -8.87 5.84 0.87
CA VAL A 30 -7.59 5.13 0.86
C VAL A 30 -7.46 4.34 2.16
N LEU A 31 -7.31 3.02 2.03
CA LEU A 31 -6.86 2.13 3.10
C LEU A 31 -5.34 2.12 3.06
N TRP A 32 -4.72 2.91 3.94
CA TRP A 32 -3.29 3.09 3.99
C TRP A 32 -2.64 2.11 4.97
N PHE A 33 -2.14 0.98 4.45
CA PHE A 33 -1.47 0.00 5.30
C PHE A 33 -0.03 0.43 5.58
N THR A 34 0.36 0.44 6.84
CA THR A 34 1.74 0.71 7.29
C THR A 34 2.21 -0.35 8.29
N GLY A 35 3.51 -0.64 8.28
CA GLY A 35 4.13 -1.65 9.15
C GLY A 35 5.47 -2.13 8.60
N LEU A 36 6.23 -2.86 9.42
CA LEU A 36 7.51 -3.44 9.03
C LEU A 36 7.41 -4.37 7.80
N SER A 37 8.52 -4.59 7.09
CA SER A 37 8.57 -5.67 6.08
C SER A 37 8.15 -6.99 6.73
N GLY A 38 7.40 -7.86 6.03
CA GLY A 38 6.91 -9.11 6.65
C GLY A 38 5.74 -8.97 7.65
N SER A 39 5.25 -7.77 7.92
CA SER A 39 4.09 -7.56 8.81
C SER A 39 2.74 -8.03 8.24
N GLY A 40 2.67 -8.35 6.93
CA GLY A 40 1.47 -8.87 6.27
C GLY A 40 0.67 -7.88 5.42
N LYS A 41 1.21 -6.67 5.13
CA LYS A 41 0.52 -5.62 4.35
C LYS A 41 -0.10 -6.12 3.04
N SER A 42 0.71 -6.67 2.12
CA SER A 42 0.20 -7.12 0.80
C SER A 42 -0.78 -8.28 0.93
N THR A 43 -0.61 -9.15 1.94
CA THR A 43 -1.57 -10.23 2.24
C THR A 43 -2.92 -9.67 2.68
N LEU A 44 -2.94 -8.72 3.62
CA LEU A 44 -4.19 -8.11 4.07
C LEU A 44 -4.83 -7.26 2.98
N ALA A 45 -4.05 -6.49 2.22
CA ALA A 45 -4.55 -5.72 1.08
C ALA A 45 -5.28 -6.64 0.08
N GLY A 46 -4.68 -7.79 -0.29
CA GLY A 46 -5.32 -8.75 -1.18
C GLY A 46 -6.57 -9.42 -0.61
N LEU A 47 -6.59 -9.77 0.67
CA LEU A 47 -7.78 -10.37 1.32
C LEU A 47 -8.94 -9.37 1.42
N VAL A 48 -8.65 -8.12 1.79
CA VAL A 48 -9.65 -7.05 1.86
C VAL A 48 -10.15 -6.71 0.46
N GLU A 49 -9.25 -6.57 -0.52
CA GLU A 49 -9.61 -6.33 -1.92
C GLU A 49 -10.53 -7.44 -2.45
N GLY A 50 -10.17 -8.71 -2.28
CA GLY A 50 -10.99 -9.84 -2.74
C GLY A 50 -12.38 -9.85 -2.11
N THR A 51 -12.47 -9.50 -0.81
CA THR A 51 -13.76 -9.40 -0.12
C THR A 51 -14.61 -8.26 -0.67
N LEU A 52 -14.05 -7.05 -0.78
CA LEU A 52 -14.75 -5.88 -1.33
C LEU A 52 -15.18 -6.09 -2.79
N PHE A 53 -14.30 -6.66 -3.61
CA PHE A 53 -14.58 -6.96 -5.01
C PHE A 53 -15.74 -7.96 -5.13
N SER A 54 -15.76 -9.02 -4.32
CA SER A 54 -16.86 -9.99 -4.30
C SER A 54 -18.21 -9.38 -3.89
N GLN A 55 -18.18 -8.27 -3.16
CA GLN A 55 -19.37 -7.50 -2.75
C GLN A 55 -19.77 -6.43 -3.79
N GLY A 56 -19.04 -6.31 -4.90
CA GLY A 56 -19.35 -5.39 -5.99
C GLY A 56 -18.74 -4.00 -5.88
N TYR A 57 -17.84 -3.76 -4.92
CA TYR A 57 -17.11 -2.50 -4.81
C TYR A 57 -15.98 -2.43 -5.82
N LEU A 58 -15.75 -1.24 -6.37
CA LEU A 58 -14.62 -0.98 -7.26
C LEU A 58 -13.38 -0.60 -6.44
N THR A 59 -12.37 -1.46 -6.49
CA THR A 59 -11.14 -1.34 -5.72
C THR A 59 -9.89 -1.35 -6.59
N TYR A 60 -8.76 -0.92 -6.03
CA TYR A 60 -7.44 -1.10 -6.64
C TYR A 60 -6.33 -1.16 -5.59
N VAL A 61 -5.42 -2.12 -5.71
CA VAL A 61 -4.22 -2.22 -4.85
C VAL A 61 -3.02 -1.52 -5.48
N LEU A 62 -2.42 -0.60 -4.73
CA LEU A 62 -1.11 -0.02 -5.00
C LEU A 62 -0.07 -0.69 -4.09
N ASP A 63 0.84 -1.49 -4.66
CA ASP A 63 1.91 -2.16 -3.92
C ASP A 63 3.28 -1.53 -4.25
N GLY A 64 4.13 -1.41 -3.23
CA GLY A 64 5.42 -0.75 -3.36
C GLY A 64 6.42 -1.45 -4.28
N ASP A 65 6.35 -2.77 -4.39
CA ASP A 65 7.21 -3.50 -5.33
C ASP A 65 6.71 -3.32 -6.76
N ASN A 66 5.39 -3.39 -6.96
CA ASN A 66 4.77 -3.22 -8.28
C ASN A 66 5.04 -1.84 -8.88
N LEU A 67 4.86 -0.77 -8.09
CA LEU A 67 5.11 0.59 -8.60
C LEU A 67 6.58 0.84 -8.93
N ARG A 68 7.52 0.16 -8.27
CA ARG A 68 8.95 0.24 -8.57
C ARG A 68 9.33 -0.42 -9.89
N HIS A 69 8.46 -1.22 -10.50
CA HIS A 69 8.64 -1.67 -11.88
C HIS A 69 8.19 -0.64 -12.93
N GLY A 70 7.42 0.38 -12.53
CA GLY A 70 6.82 1.37 -13.44
C GLY A 70 7.02 2.80 -12.94
N LEU A 71 5.98 3.36 -12.32
CA LEU A 71 5.91 4.76 -11.88
C LEU A 71 7.11 5.22 -11.03
N CYS A 72 7.69 4.33 -10.24
CA CYS A 72 8.76 4.60 -9.29
C CYS A 72 10.07 3.88 -9.66
N ARG A 73 10.24 3.48 -10.93
CA ARG A 73 11.43 2.73 -11.39
C ARG A 73 12.73 3.52 -11.32
N ASP A 74 12.64 4.85 -11.35
CA ASP A 74 13.75 5.79 -11.27
C ASP A 74 14.22 6.04 -9.82
N LEU A 75 13.45 5.58 -8.84
CA LEU A 75 13.72 5.83 -7.43
C LEU A 75 14.56 4.71 -6.83
N ASP A 76 15.70 5.07 -6.24
CA ASP A 76 16.50 4.15 -5.44
C ASP A 76 15.86 3.89 -4.04
N PHE A 77 16.65 3.38 -3.11
CA PHE A 77 16.23 3.08 -1.74
C PHE A 77 16.76 4.07 -0.70
N SER A 78 17.32 5.21 -1.12
CA SER A 78 17.73 6.31 -0.23
C SER A 78 16.52 6.89 0.51
N HIS A 79 16.78 7.64 1.59
CA HIS A 79 15.73 8.33 2.34
C HIS A 79 14.92 9.27 1.43
N GLN A 80 15.59 10.05 0.58
CA GLN A 80 14.93 11.00 -0.32
C GLN A 80 14.07 10.29 -1.36
N ALA A 81 14.56 9.19 -1.94
CA ALA A 81 13.78 8.40 -2.90
C ALA A 81 12.59 7.69 -2.24
N ARG A 82 12.70 7.27 -0.97
CA ARG A 82 11.56 6.73 -0.21
C ARG A 82 10.48 7.78 0.02
N LYS A 83 10.89 8.99 0.42
CA LYS A 83 9.96 10.11 0.58
C LYS A 83 9.25 10.43 -0.73
N GLU A 84 9.99 10.54 -1.84
CA GLU A 84 9.41 10.78 -3.16
C GLU A 84 8.49 9.63 -3.61
N ASN A 85 8.86 8.37 -3.32
CA ASN A 85 8.01 7.22 -3.58
C ASN A 85 6.67 7.35 -2.83
N ILE A 86 6.69 7.67 -1.54
CA ILE A 86 5.45 7.87 -0.77
C ILE A 86 4.65 9.08 -1.29
N ARG A 87 5.30 10.18 -1.68
CA ARG A 87 4.64 11.34 -2.29
C ARG A 87 3.93 10.97 -3.60
N ARG A 88 4.61 10.26 -4.51
CA ARG A 88 4.00 9.79 -5.78
C ARG A 88 2.81 8.88 -5.55
N VAL A 89 2.93 7.96 -4.59
CA VAL A 89 1.83 7.06 -4.21
C VAL A 89 0.65 7.85 -3.65
N GLY A 90 0.90 8.87 -2.82
CA GLY A 90 -0.13 9.77 -2.32
C GLY A 90 -0.90 10.44 -3.46
N GLU A 91 -0.19 11.01 -4.44
CA GLU A 91 -0.82 11.69 -5.58
C GLU A 91 -1.64 10.72 -6.43
N VAL A 92 -1.11 9.52 -6.71
CA VAL A 92 -1.85 8.51 -7.46
C VAL A 92 -3.07 8.03 -6.68
N SER A 93 -2.94 7.81 -5.37
CA SER A 93 -4.06 7.42 -4.51
C SER A 93 -5.16 8.50 -4.52
N LYS A 94 -4.77 9.78 -4.48
CA LYS A 94 -5.69 10.92 -4.62
C LYS A 94 -6.43 10.90 -5.95
N LEU A 95 -5.76 10.61 -7.07
CA LEU A 95 -6.43 10.48 -8.38
C LEU A 95 -7.44 9.33 -8.42
N PHE A 96 -7.12 8.18 -7.82
CA PHE A 96 -8.06 7.07 -7.73
C PHE A 96 -9.26 7.37 -6.82
N VAL A 97 -9.04 8.07 -5.71
CA VAL A 97 -10.12 8.57 -4.84
C VAL A 97 -11.00 9.56 -5.58
N ASP A 98 -10.42 10.48 -6.36
CA ASP A 98 -11.19 11.40 -7.22
C ASP A 98 -12.01 10.64 -8.27
N ALA A 99 -11.46 9.55 -8.81
CA ALA A 99 -12.16 8.64 -9.72
C ALA A 99 -13.31 7.85 -9.06
N GLY A 100 -13.48 7.93 -7.74
CA GLY A 100 -14.56 7.28 -6.99
C GLY A 100 -14.22 5.90 -6.43
N MET A 101 -12.94 5.49 -6.44
CA MET A 101 -12.49 4.15 -6.05
C MET A 101 -12.11 4.03 -4.57
N ILE A 102 -12.15 2.79 -4.04
CA ILE A 102 -11.53 2.44 -2.76
C ILE A 102 -10.12 1.92 -3.06
N VAL A 103 -9.09 2.63 -2.59
CA VAL A 103 -7.69 2.32 -2.87
C VAL A 103 -7.10 1.60 -1.68
N LEU A 104 -6.36 0.52 -1.91
CA LEU A 104 -5.61 -0.17 -0.87
C LEU A 104 -4.12 0.02 -1.15
N THR A 105 -3.34 0.47 -0.17
CA THR A 105 -1.90 0.70 -0.37
C THR A 105 -1.07 -0.22 0.51
N ALA A 106 -0.06 -0.89 -0.05
CA ALA A 106 0.80 -1.83 0.67
C ALA A 106 2.25 -1.32 0.71
N PHE A 107 2.51 -0.29 1.53
CA PHE A 107 3.84 0.34 1.65
C PHE A 107 4.36 0.25 3.08
N ILE A 108 5.67 0.08 3.27
CA ILE A 108 6.26 0.18 4.61
C ILE A 108 5.95 1.57 5.21
N SER A 109 6.08 2.62 4.40
CA SER A 109 5.80 4.02 4.78
C SER A 109 6.36 4.37 6.18
N PRO A 110 7.68 4.22 6.40
CA PRO A 110 8.24 4.14 7.75
C PRO A 110 8.20 5.44 8.55
N PHE A 111 8.12 6.61 7.90
CA PHE A 111 8.17 7.90 8.56
C PHE A 111 6.76 8.48 8.74
N ARG A 112 6.43 8.91 9.96
CA ARG A 112 5.14 9.53 10.28
C ARG A 112 4.89 10.77 9.45
N GLN A 113 5.92 11.60 9.26
CA GLN A 113 5.79 12.84 8.48
C GLN A 113 5.35 12.57 7.03
N ASP A 114 5.86 11.50 6.40
CA ASP A 114 5.49 11.16 5.03
C ASP A 114 4.05 10.63 4.95
N ARG A 115 3.58 9.90 5.97
CA ARG A 115 2.18 9.46 6.05
C ARG A 115 1.24 10.63 6.30
N ALA A 116 1.60 11.56 7.19
CA ALA A 116 0.85 12.78 7.45
C ALA A 116 0.75 13.67 6.21
N MET A 117 1.83 13.81 5.43
CA MET A 117 1.81 14.51 4.14
C MET A 117 0.79 13.89 3.17
N VAL A 118 0.72 12.56 3.09
CA VAL A 118 -0.25 11.88 2.22
C VAL A 118 -1.68 12.06 2.74
N GLN A 119 -1.88 11.98 4.05
CA GLN A 119 -3.18 12.25 4.69
C GLN A 119 -3.66 13.68 4.38
N GLU A 120 -2.80 14.69 4.53
CA GLU A 120 -3.12 16.09 4.20
C GLU A 120 -3.48 16.26 2.70
N MET A 121 -2.74 15.57 1.83
CA MET A 121 -2.95 15.61 0.38
C MET A 121 -4.31 15.02 -0.05
N ILE A 122 -4.77 13.97 0.62
CA ILE A 122 -6.02 13.25 0.32
C ILE A 122 -7.21 13.87 1.06
N GLY A 123 -7.00 14.31 2.30
CA GLY A 123 -8.01 14.80 3.24
C GLY A 123 -8.45 13.73 4.24
N ASP A 124 -8.58 14.14 5.51
CA ASP A 124 -8.87 13.27 6.66
C ASP A 124 -10.11 12.40 6.46
N ALA A 125 -11.16 12.94 5.84
CA ALA A 125 -12.41 12.23 5.60
C ALA A 125 -12.31 11.12 4.54
N GLN A 126 -11.12 10.83 4.00
CA GLN A 126 -10.89 9.85 2.93
C GLN A 126 -9.63 9.01 3.13
N PHE A 127 -8.91 9.20 4.24
CA PHE A 127 -7.67 8.49 4.54
C PHE A 127 -7.87 7.67 5.81
N ILE A 128 -7.65 6.35 5.72
CA ILE A 128 -7.79 5.42 6.83
C ILE A 128 -6.42 4.77 7.05
N GLU A 129 -5.73 5.15 8.12
CA GLU A 129 -4.43 4.60 8.48
C GLU A 129 -4.59 3.25 9.21
N ILE A 130 -4.03 2.19 8.63
CA ILE A 130 -4.09 0.82 9.16
C ILE A 130 -2.68 0.39 9.56
N TYR A 131 -2.42 0.35 10.85
CA TYR A 131 -1.15 -0.11 11.41
C TYR A 131 -1.16 -1.63 11.60
N LEU A 132 -0.20 -2.32 10.98
CA LEU A 132 0.04 -3.74 11.17
C LEU A 132 1.16 -3.90 12.20
N GLU A 133 0.75 -4.11 13.44
CA GLU A 133 1.62 -4.32 14.58
C GLU A 133 2.18 -5.74 14.53
N ALA A 134 3.46 -5.83 14.21
CA ALA A 134 4.25 -7.04 14.35
C ALA A 134 5.65 -6.67 14.82
N THR A 135 6.18 -7.43 15.77
CA THR A 135 7.55 -7.20 16.25
C THR A 135 8.55 -7.47 15.13
N LEU A 136 9.73 -6.84 15.25
CA LEU A 136 10.84 -7.10 14.33
C LEU A 136 11.17 -8.60 14.27
N ASP A 137 11.24 -9.27 15.43
CA ASP A 137 11.56 -10.70 15.50
C ASP A 137 10.55 -11.57 14.74
N VAL A 138 9.26 -11.29 14.86
CA VAL A 138 8.21 -12.00 14.11
C VAL A 138 8.35 -11.75 12.61
N CYS A 139 8.68 -10.52 12.21
CA CYS A 139 8.89 -10.16 10.82
C CYS A 139 10.14 -10.83 10.22
N GLU A 140 11.23 -10.89 10.99
CA GLU A 140 12.47 -11.60 10.65
C GLU A 140 12.26 -13.10 10.56
N GLN A 141 11.46 -13.69 11.45
CA GLN A 141 11.14 -15.11 11.40
C GLN A 141 10.36 -15.47 10.12
N ARG A 142 9.46 -14.59 9.68
CA ARG A 142 8.66 -14.81 8.46
C ARG A 142 9.48 -14.69 7.18
N ASP A 143 10.34 -13.66 7.11
CA ASP A 143 11.19 -13.24 5.98
C ASP A 143 10.86 -13.87 4.61
N PRO A 144 9.64 -13.67 4.06
CA PRO A 144 9.17 -14.42 2.90
C PRO A 144 9.94 -14.11 1.61
N LYS A 145 10.69 -13.00 1.61
CA LYS A 145 11.48 -12.50 0.49
C LYS A 145 13.00 -12.61 0.75
N GLY A 146 13.42 -13.14 1.89
CA GLY A 146 14.84 -13.22 2.28
C GLY A 146 15.50 -11.85 2.48
N LEU A 147 14.72 -10.79 2.69
CA LEU A 147 15.21 -9.41 2.78
C LEU A 147 15.86 -9.13 4.13
N TYR A 148 15.31 -9.69 5.22
CA TYR A 148 15.92 -9.54 6.54
C TYR A 148 17.26 -10.26 6.61
N ARG A 149 17.36 -11.49 6.10
CA ARG A 149 18.65 -12.20 5.99
C ARG A 149 19.68 -11.37 5.22
N LYS A 150 19.32 -10.86 4.03
CA LYS A 150 20.22 -10.01 3.23
C LYS A 150 20.64 -8.72 3.94
N ALA A 151 19.76 -8.11 4.72
CA ALA A 151 20.08 -6.93 5.51
C ALA A 151 21.06 -7.26 6.65
N ARG A 152 20.82 -8.36 7.39
CA ARG A 152 21.72 -8.86 8.44
C ARG A 152 23.10 -9.22 7.90
N ASP A 153 23.17 -9.76 6.68
CA ASP A 153 24.41 -10.07 5.97
C ASP A 153 25.10 -8.84 5.36
N GLY A 154 24.57 -7.63 5.55
CA GLY A 154 25.14 -6.38 5.03
C GLY A 154 24.97 -6.15 3.53
N GLN A 155 24.19 -6.99 2.84
CA GLN A 155 23.93 -6.90 1.40
C GLN A 155 22.84 -5.86 1.07
N LEU A 156 21.98 -5.54 2.04
CA LEU A 156 20.97 -4.48 1.94
C LEU A 156 21.24 -3.43 3.02
N ARG A 157 21.50 -2.19 2.60
CA ARG A 157 21.67 -1.05 3.49
C ARG A 157 20.37 -0.26 3.64
N HIS A 158 20.26 0.45 4.75
CA HIS A 158 19.11 1.28 5.14
C HIS A 158 17.80 0.50 5.23
N PHE A 159 17.83 -0.79 5.54
CA PHE A 159 16.65 -1.62 5.69
C PHE A 159 15.83 -1.25 6.94
N THR A 160 14.54 -0.97 6.73
CA THR A 160 13.64 -0.57 7.82
C THR A 160 13.54 -1.64 8.90
N GLY A 161 13.77 -1.24 10.15
CA GLY A 161 13.80 -2.12 11.32
C GLY A 161 15.19 -2.65 11.67
N ILE A 162 16.19 -2.53 10.79
CA ILE A 162 17.57 -2.99 11.03
C ILE A 162 18.50 -1.79 11.21
N ASP A 163 18.77 -1.06 10.13
CA ASP A 163 19.67 0.11 10.08
C ASP A 163 18.94 1.37 9.57
N SER A 164 17.61 1.33 9.50
CA SER A 164 16.72 2.48 9.27
C SER A 164 15.49 2.38 10.18
N PRO A 165 15.00 3.49 10.78
CA PRO A 165 13.92 3.41 11.75
C PRO A 165 12.56 3.13 11.11
N TYR A 166 11.63 2.62 11.93
CA TYR A 166 10.20 2.61 11.65
C TYR A 166 9.49 3.41 12.73
N GLU A 167 8.75 4.43 12.34
CA GLU A 167 8.01 5.31 13.24
C GLU A 167 6.56 4.84 13.33
N VAL A 168 6.23 4.13 14.42
CA VAL A 168 4.88 3.65 14.72
C VAL A 168 3.88 4.82 14.69
N PRO A 169 2.71 4.67 14.02
CA PRO A 169 1.64 5.67 14.07
C PRO A 169 1.20 5.96 15.50
N GLN A 170 0.91 7.22 15.82
CA GLN A 170 0.41 7.59 17.15
C GLN A 170 -1.11 7.48 17.26
N GLN A 171 -1.83 7.63 16.14
CA GLN A 171 -3.29 7.68 16.08
C GLN A 171 -3.80 7.01 14.80
N ALA A 172 -3.40 5.75 14.57
CA ALA A 172 -3.95 4.99 13.46
C ALA A 172 -5.45 4.70 13.68
N ASP A 173 -6.25 4.76 12.61
CA ASP A 173 -7.68 4.42 12.66
C ASP A 173 -7.92 2.96 13.02
N ILE A 174 -7.03 2.07 12.55
CA ILE A 174 -7.07 0.64 12.83
C ILE A 174 -5.67 0.16 13.22
N VAL A 175 -5.57 -0.52 14.36
CA VAL A 175 -4.36 -1.24 14.78
C VAL A 175 -4.66 -2.74 14.77
N LEU A 176 -3.81 -3.52 14.11
CA LEU A 176 -3.96 -4.97 13.97
C LEU A 176 -2.68 -5.66 14.45
N ASP A 177 -2.76 -6.42 15.54
CA ASP A 177 -1.69 -7.35 15.94
C ASP A 177 -1.68 -8.54 14.98
N THR A 178 -0.80 -8.47 13.97
CA THR A 178 -0.65 -9.55 12.99
C THR A 178 0.28 -10.65 13.49
N SER A 179 0.84 -10.54 14.69
CA SER A 179 1.67 -11.59 15.31
C SER A 179 0.81 -12.72 15.86
N SER A 180 -0.35 -12.39 16.42
CA SER A 180 -1.27 -13.35 17.05
C SER A 180 -2.53 -13.64 16.23
N ALA A 181 -3.08 -12.64 15.51
CA ALA A 181 -4.31 -12.82 14.76
C ALA A 181 -4.09 -13.43 13.37
N SER A 182 -5.05 -14.23 12.92
CA SER A 182 -5.01 -14.79 11.56
C SER A 182 -5.26 -13.70 10.51
N PRO A 183 -4.69 -13.82 9.29
CA PRO A 183 -4.94 -12.86 8.21
C PRO A 183 -6.43 -12.66 7.90
N ALA A 184 -7.22 -13.74 7.93
CA ALA A 184 -8.66 -13.68 7.71
C ALA A 184 -9.38 -12.87 8.80
N ARG A 185 -8.99 -13.02 10.06
CA ARG A 185 -9.58 -12.24 11.17
C ARG A 185 -9.23 -10.76 11.04
N CYS A 186 -7.98 -10.44 10.72
CA CYS A 186 -7.53 -9.07 10.49
C CYS A 186 -8.28 -8.41 9.31
N ALA A 187 -8.43 -9.13 8.20
CA ALA A 187 -9.19 -8.63 7.05
C ALA A 187 -10.65 -8.37 7.43
N GLN A 188 -11.29 -9.27 8.18
CA GLN A 188 -12.66 -9.08 8.66
C GLN A 188 -12.79 -7.83 9.55
N THR A 189 -11.83 -7.56 10.44
CA THR A 189 -11.83 -6.33 11.26
C THR A 189 -11.86 -5.07 10.40
N ILE A 190 -11.10 -5.04 9.30
CA ILE A 190 -11.09 -3.90 8.36
C ILE A 190 -12.44 -3.77 7.66
N ILE A 191 -13.02 -4.88 7.19
CA ILE A 191 -14.34 -4.88 6.55
C ILE A 191 -15.42 -4.36 7.52
N ASP A 192 -15.42 -4.86 8.76
CA ASP A 192 -16.37 -4.42 9.79
C ASP A 192 -16.24 -2.93 10.09
N PHE A 193 -15.01 -2.40 10.14
CA PHE A 193 -14.75 -0.98 10.31
C PHE A 193 -15.36 -0.16 9.17
N LEU A 194 -15.14 -0.59 7.91
CA LEU A 194 -15.67 0.10 6.74
C LEU A 194 -17.20 0.09 6.69
N GLN A 195 -17.82 -1.04 7.06
CA GLN A 195 -19.28 -1.15 7.16
C GLN A 195 -19.84 -0.23 8.25
N LYS A 196 -19.28 -0.27 9.47
CA LYS A 196 -19.74 0.55 10.60
C LYS A 196 -19.55 2.04 10.35
N GLY A 197 -18.45 2.43 9.69
CA GLY A 197 -18.20 3.82 9.28
C GLY A 197 -19.04 4.29 8.09
N GLY A 198 -19.86 3.40 7.50
CA GLY A 198 -20.71 3.72 6.36
C GLY A 198 -19.92 4.07 5.10
N TRP A 199 -18.72 3.50 4.93
CA TRP A 199 -17.89 3.62 3.73
C TRP A 199 -18.42 2.76 2.58
N LEU A 200 -19.05 1.65 2.96
CA LEU A 200 -19.63 0.66 2.07
C LEU A 200 -21.13 0.93 1.91
N LEU A 201 -21.54 1.46 0.76
CA LEU A 201 -22.95 1.69 0.45
C LEU A 201 -23.57 0.43 -0.16
N PRO A 202 -24.87 0.15 0.07
CA PRO A 202 -25.48 -1.10 -0.38
C PRO A 202 -25.35 -1.32 -1.90
N HIS A 203 -24.72 -2.44 -2.26
CA HIS A 203 -24.70 -2.99 -3.61
C HIS A 203 -25.67 -4.16 -3.73
N ALA A 204 -26.26 -4.33 -4.93
CA ALA A 204 -26.79 -5.64 -5.30
C ALA A 204 -25.61 -6.63 -5.39
N PRO A 205 -25.73 -7.88 -4.92
CA PRO A 205 -24.61 -8.81 -4.91
C PRO A 205 -24.01 -8.92 -6.30
N ALA A 206 -22.70 -8.65 -6.41
CA ALA A 206 -21.98 -8.89 -7.64
C ALA A 206 -21.97 -10.38 -7.93
N GLN A 207 -22.06 -10.76 -9.22
CA GLN A 207 -21.78 -12.13 -9.61
C GLN A 207 -20.35 -12.43 -9.22
N ALA A 208 -20.14 -13.50 -8.44
CA ALA A 208 -18.82 -13.90 -8.00
C ALA A 208 -17.88 -13.99 -9.21
N PRO A 209 -16.61 -13.53 -9.10
CA PRO A 209 -15.65 -13.71 -10.17
C PRO A 209 -15.60 -15.19 -10.55
N ALA A 210 -15.61 -15.48 -11.86
CA ALA A 210 -15.30 -16.80 -12.37
C ALA A 210 -13.88 -17.15 -11.92
N THR A 211 -13.77 -17.92 -10.84
CA THR A 211 -12.55 -18.48 -10.23
C THR A 211 -11.34 -17.53 -10.20
N ALA A 212 -10.98 -17.04 -9.01
CA ALA A 212 -9.66 -16.46 -8.78
C ALA A 212 -8.58 -17.39 -9.39
N PRO A 213 -7.58 -16.88 -10.14
CA PRO A 213 -6.52 -17.73 -10.63
C PRO A 213 -5.89 -18.45 -9.43
N ALA A 214 -5.79 -19.78 -9.55
CA ALA A 214 -5.15 -20.62 -8.54
C ALA A 214 -3.78 -20.04 -8.21
N SER A 215 -3.56 -19.71 -6.94
CA SER A 215 -2.29 -19.31 -6.32
C SER A 215 -1.36 -18.51 -7.23
N VAL A 216 -1.22 -17.20 -7.00
CA VAL A 216 -0.08 -16.44 -7.53
C VAL A 216 1.20 -17.23 -7.20
N PRO A 217 1.91 -17.80 -8.20
CA PRO A 217 3.05 -18.65 -7.91
C PRO A 217 4.12 -17.80 -7.24
N ALA A 218 4.72 -18.30 -6.16
CA ALA A 218 5.90 -17.70 -5.58
C ALA A 218 6.94 -17.48 -6.69
N VAL A 219 7.33 -16.22 -6.87
CA VAL A 219 8.33 -15.80 -7.85
C VAL A 219 9.61 -16.60 -7.61
N LYS A 220 9.91 -17.57 -8.48
CA LYS A 220 11.19 -18.27 -8.49
C LYS A 220 12.24 -17.32 -9.06
N PHE A 221 13.16 -16.85 -8.23
CA PHE A 221 14.36 -16.18 -8.70
C PHE A 221 15.22 -17.19 -9.46
N SER A 222 15.32 -17.03 -10.78
CA SER A 222 16.29 -17.77 -11.60
C SER A 222 17.67 -17.14 -11.40
N THR A 223 18.55 -17.84 -10.68
CA THR A 223 19.97 -17.52 -10.63
C THR A 223 20.63 -17.97 -11.94
N HIS A 224 20.62 -17.11 -12.95
CA HIS A 224 21.53 -17.23 -14.08
C HIS A 224 22.29 -15.91 -14.26
N LEU A 225 23.39 -15.79 -13.53
CA LEU A 225 24.57 -15.08 -14.02
C LEU A 225 25.67 -16.12 -14.12
N ALA A 226 25.84 -16.61 -15.35
CA ALA A 226 26.95 -17.44 -15.73
C ALA A 226 28.25 -16.68 -15.46
N VAL A 227 29.15 -17.36 -14.76
CA VAL A 227 30.57 -17.03 -14.66
C VAL A 227 31.15 -17.11 -16.08
N ASN A 228 31.57 -15.98 -16.64
CA ASN A 228 32.49 -15.99 -17.79
C ASN A 228 33.89 -15.68 -17.27
N SER A 229 34.65 -16.74 -17.04
CA SER A 229 36.10 -16.74 -16.93
C SER A 229 36.70 -17.05 -18.31
N ALA A 230 37.48 -16.12 -18.88
CA ALA A 230 38.54 -16.34 -19.88
C ALA A 230 39.33 -15.00 -20.00
N VAL A 231 40.51 -14.83 -19.39
CA VAL A 231 41.85 -15.32 -19.78
C VAL A 231 42.43 -14.60 -21.01
N ASN A 232 43.47 -13.80 -20.72
CA ASN A 232 44.66 -13.39 -21.50
C ASN A 232 44.57 -13.09 -23.00
N SER A 233 44.87 -11.83 -23.35
CA SER A 233 46.01 -11.41 -24.20
C SER A 233 46.23 -9.90 -24.02
#